data_AF-A0A0G0ECG5-F1
#
_entry.id   AF-A0A0G0ECG5-F1
#
_cell.length_a   1.000
_cell.length_b   1.000
_cell.length_c   1.000
_cell.angle_alpha   90.00
_cell.angle_beta   90.00
_cell.angle_gamma   90.00
#
_symmetry.space_group_name_H-M   'P 1'
#
loop_
_entity.id
_entity.type
_entity.pdbx_description
1 polymer ?
#
loop_
_entity_poly.entity_id
_entity_poly.type
_entity_poly.pdbx_seq_one_letter_code
_entity_poly.pdbx_strand_id
1 'polypeptide(L)' 'MDPATSWEIVKVLSDINEQGTTVVMATHNADIIKSLSKRVLELSQGNLVKDSKTKHKAKDKEENKEEKEEEKQ' A
#
# COMPACT_ATOMS: atom_id res chain seq x y z
N MET A 1 -3.17 -14.46 -8.40
CA MET A 1 -2.42 -14.52 -7.14
C MET A 1 -3.42 -14.50 -6.01
N ASP A 2 -3.19 -15.31 -5.00
CA ASP A 2 -4.06 -15.33 -3.82
C ASP A 2 -3.99 -13.95 -3.13
N PRO A 3 -5.13 -13.37 -2.71
CA PRO A 3 -5.16 -12.03 -2.13
C PRO A 3 -4.21 -11.87 -0.93
N ALA A 4 -4.08 -12.91 -0.09
CA ALA A 4 -3.23 -12.91 1.09
C ALA A 4 -1.74 -12.74 0.74
N THR A 5 -1.20 -13.57 -0.16
CA THR A 5 0.20 -13.46 -0.59
C THR A 5 0.47 -12.15 -1.33
N SER A 6 -0.51 -11.66 -2.08
CA SER A 6 -0.37 -10.38 -2.78
C SER A 6 -0.23 -9.20 -1.82
N TRP A 7 -0.89 -9.27 -0.66
CA TRP A 7 -0.79 -8.28 0.41
C TRP A 7 0.59 -8.25 1.06
N GLU A 8 1.21 -9.41 1.31
CA GLU A 8 2.56 -9.50 1.85
C GLU A 8 3.59 -8.84 0.92
N ILE A 9 3.48 -9.10 -0.39
CA ILE A 9 4.34 -8.48 -1.41
C ILE A 9 4.17 -6.95 -1.37
N VAL A 10 2.93 -6.47 -1.34
CA VAL A 10 2.64 -5.02 -1.29
C VAL A 10 3.20 -4.37 -0.02
N LYS A 11 3.16 -5.06 1.12
CA LYS A 11 3.76 -4.59 2.37
C LYS A 11 5.28 -4.41 2.23
N VAL A 12 5.98 -5.44 1.76
CA VAL A 12 7.44 -5.38 1.52
C VAL A 12 7.81 -4.24 0.57
N LEU A 13 7.04 -4.07 -0.51
CA LEU A 13 7.25 -2.99 -1.47
C LEU A 13 6.98 -1.61 -0.86
N SER A 14 6.04 -1.49 0.07
CA SER A 14 5.79 -0.25 0.82
C SER A 14 6.96 0.09 1.74
N ASP A 15 7.50 -0.90 2.47
CA ASP A 15 8.64 -0.71 3.36
C ASP A 15 9.89 -0.24 2.57
N ILE A 16 10.13 -0.83 1.39
CA ILE A 16 11.18 -0.40 0.47
C ILE A 16 10.95 1.03 -0.02
N ASN A 17 9.68 1.38 -0.33
CA ASN A 17 9.34 2.73 -0.74
C ASN A 17 9.58 3.77 0.36
N GLU A 18 9.29 3.41 1.62
CA GLU A 18 9.52 4.26 2.80
C GLU A 18 11.00 4.49 3.09
N GLN A 19 11.87 3.57 2.69
CA GLN A 19 13.33 3.73 2.74
C GLN A 19 13.89 4.70 1.67
N GLY A 20 13.01 5.31 0.84
CA GLY A 20 13.39 6.29 -0.17
C GLY A 20 13.52 5.73 -1.58
N THR A 21 13.27 4.43 -1.77
CA THR A 21 13.27 3.82 -3.11
C THR A 21 11.99 4.19 -3.86
N THR A 22 12.12 4.57 -5.13
CA THR A 22 10.93 4.75 -5.99
C THR A 22 10.45 3.38 -6.47
N VAL A 23 9.19 3.05 -6.19
CA VAL A 23 8.56 1.78 -6.59
C VAL A 23 7.41 2.03 -7.54
N VAL A 24 7.37 1.30 -8.65
CA VAL A 24 6.26 1.27 -9.60
C VAL A 24 5.72 -0.16 -9.66
N MET A 25 4.42 -0.33 -9.42
CA MET A 25 3.76 -1.63 -9.41
C MET A 25 2.63 -1.65 -10.44
N ALA A 26 2.53 -2.73 -11.20
CA ALA A 26 1.41 -3.00 -12.12
C ALA A 26 0.67 -4.25 -11.64
N THR A 27 -0.66 -4.15 -11.49
CA THR A 27 -1.50 -5.25 -11.03
C THR A 27 -2.87 -5.22 -11.70
N HIS A 28 -3.45 -6.39 -11.94
CA HIS A 28 -4.85 -6.53 -12.32
C HIS A 28 -5.80 -6.60 -11.12
N ASN A 29 -5.27 -6.71 -9.89
CA ASN A 29 -6.07 -6.73 -8.68
C ASN A 29 -6.19 -5.32 -8.10
N ALA A 30 -7.27 -4.64 -8.45
CA ALA A 30 -7.55 -3.28 -8.01
C ALA A 30 -7.84 -3.19 -6.50
N ASP A 31 -8.35 -4.26 -5.87
CA ASP A 31 -8.79 -4.20 -4.48
C ASP A 31 -7.64 -4.03 -3.50
N ILE A 32 -6.48 -4.63 -3.80
CA ILE A 32 -5.27 -4.51 -2.98
C ILE A 32 -4.75 -3.07 -2.96
N ILE A 33 -4.87 -2.34 -4.06
CA ILE A 33 -4.32 -0.98 -4.18
C ILE A 33 -5.30 0.11 -3.72
N LYS A 34 -6.60 -0.18 -3.60
CA LYS A 34 -7.63 0.80 -3.18
C LYS A 34 -7.43 1.33 -1.77
N SER A 35 -6.91 0.50 -0.88
CA SER A 35 -6.60 0.83 0.51
C SER A 35 -5.25 1.52 0.69
N LEU A 36 -4.42 1.58 -0.36
CA LEU A 36 -3.13 2.24 -0.28
C LEU A 36 -3.29 3.75 -0.46
N SER A 37 -2.73 4.52 0.46
CA SER A 37 -2.65 5.97 0.36
C SER A 37 -1.57 6.45 -0.63
N LYS A 38 -1.47 5.81 -1.81
CA LYS A 38 -0.48 6.10 -2.87
C LYS A 38 -1.17 6.54 -4.16
N ARG A 39 -0.40 7.06 -5.13
CA ARG A 39 -0.94 7.41 -6.47
C ARG A 39 -1.31 6.14 -7.23
N VAL A 40 -2.53 6.10 -7.78
CA VAL A 40 -3.03 4.98 -8.58
C VAL A 40 -3.35 5.45 -9.99
N LEU A 41 -2.77 4.78 -10.98
CA LEU A 41 -3.03 5.02 -12.41
C LEU A 41 -3.81 3.83 -12.96
N GLU A 42 -5.04 4.08 -13.42
CA GLU A 42 -5.87 3.06 -14.06
C GLU A 42 -5.73 3.18 -15.57
N LEU A 43 -5.26 2.11 -16.21
CA LEU A 43 -5.10 2.01 -17.65
C LEU A 43 -6.19 1.11 -18.24
N SER A 44 -6.76 1.52 -19.37
CA SER A 44 -7.70 0.71 -20.15
C SER A 44 -7.41 0.89 -21.64
N GLN A 45 -7.25 -0.22 -22.37
CA GLN A 45 -6.98 -0.23 -23.81
C GLN A 45 -5.79 0.68 -24.21
N GLY A 46 -4.72 0.66 -23.42
CA GLY A 46 -3.52 1.49 -23.65
C GLY A 46 -3.66 2.98 -23.26
N ASN A 47 -4.82 3.40 -22.76
CA ASN A 47 -5.09 4.78 -22.37
C ASN A 47 -5.18 4.94 -20.85
N LEU A 48 -4.67 6.05 -20.32
CA LEU A 48 -4.87 6.43 -18.93
C LEU A 48 -6.29 6.95 -18.74
N VAL A 49 -7.11 6.18 -18.04
CA VAL A 49 -8.53 6.51 -17.80
C VAL A 49 -8.75 7.17 -16.45
N LYS A 50 -7.84 6.99 -15.48
CA LYS A 50 -7.93 7.63 -14.17
C LYS A 50 -6.57 7.80 -13.50
N ASP A 51 -6.36 8.96 -12.88
CA ASP A 51 -5.19 9.27 -12.06
C ASP A 51 -5.66 9.71 -10.67
N SER A 52 -5.58 8.79 -9.71
CA SER A 52 -5.95 9.05 -8.32
C SER A 52 -4.71 9.45 -7.54
N LYS A 53 -4.56 10.74 -7.26
CA LYS A 53 -3.46 11.27 -6.43
C LYS A 53 -3.92 11.36 -4.98
N THR A 54 -3.24 10.67 -4.08
CA THR A 54 -3.43 10.91 -2.66
C THR A 54 -2.71 12.20 -2.29
N LYS A 55 -3.44 13.16 -1.70
CA LYS A 55 -2.80 14.33 -1.10
C LYS A 55 -1.97 13.80 0.06
N HIS A 56 -0.65 14.01 0.04
CA HIS A 56 0.20 13.69 1.18
C HIS A 56 -0.40 14.34 2.44
N LYS A 57 -1.07 13.56 3.29
CA LYS A 57 -1.15 13.91 4.70
C LYS A 57 0.24 13.65 5.24
N ALA A 58 0.99 14.71 5.48
CA ALA A 58 2.10 14.63 6.42
C ALA A 58 1.50 14.22 7.77
N LYS A 59 1.82 12.99 8.22
CA LYS A 59 1.67 12.38 9.56
C LYS A 59 1.08 10.98 9.42
N ASP A 60 1.89 9.98 9.80
CA ASP A 60 1.53 8.99 10.82
C ASP A 60 2.84 8.61 11.55
N LYS A 61 3.15 9.41 12.58
CA LYS A 61 3.83 8.92 13.79
C LYS A 61 2.74 8.36 14.70
N GLU A 62 3.12 7.39 15.54
CA GLU A 62 2.33 6.63 16.54
C GLU A 62 1.67 5.37 15.95
N GLU A 63 2.33 4.22 16.05
CA GLU A 63 2.32 3.32 17.22
C GLU A 63 0.94 2.72 17.54
N ASN A 64 0.89 1.39 17.52
CA ASN A 64 0.44 0.53 18.63
C ASN A 64 -0.52 -0.58 18.18
N LYS A 65 -0.02 -1.83 18.18
CA LYS A 65 -0.74 -3.06 18.53
C LYS A 65 0.23 -4.24 18.49
N GLU A 66 1.09 -4.37 19.49
CA GLU A 66 1.64 -5.70 19.88
C GLU A 66 2.12 -5.78 21.35
N GLU A 67 2.06 -4.71 22.16
CA GLU A 67 2.40 -4.76 23.60
C GLU A 67 1.21 -5.12 24.53
N LYS A 68 0.23 -5.94 24.12
CA LYS A 68 -0.91 -6.28 25.00
C LYS A 68 -1.11 -7.74 25.41
N GLU A 69 -0.14 -8.63 25.19
CA GLU A 69 -0.25 -10.02 25.65
C GLU A 69 0.63 -10.43 26.85
N GLU A 70 1.52 -9.58 27.37
CA GLU A 70 2.35 -9.95 28.54
C GLU A 70 1.83 -9.50 29.93
N GLU A 71 0.72 -8.75 30.01
CA GLU A 71 0.13 -8.31 31.30
C GLU A 71 -1.21 -8.98 31.64
N LYS A 72 -1.33 -10.28 31.40
CA LYS A 72 -2.29 -11.12 32.14
C LYS A 72 -1.57 -12.26 32.85
N GLN A 73 -0.89 -11.87 33.92
CA GLN A 73 -0.90 -12.65 35.15
C GLN A 73 -2.32 -12.68 35.73
#